data_AF-A0A235IQ45-F1
#
_entry.id   AF-A0A235IQ45-F1
#
_cell.length_a   1.000
_cell.length_b   1.000
_cell.length_c   1.000
_cell.angle_alpha   90.00
_cell.angle_beta   90.00
_cell.angle_gamma   90.00
#
_symmetry.space_group_name_H-M   'P 1'
#
loop_
_entity.id
_entity.type
_entity.pdbx_description
1 polymer ?
#
loop_
_entity_poly.entity_id
_entity_poly.type
_entity_poly.pdbx_seq_one_letter_code
_entity_poly.pdbx_strand_id
1 'polypeptide(L)' 'MERSILIHFDNATGEVRVEAEGFEGLSCLSATQPFEEALGVVEGDRTFKDEAQTQQLRTTNSNQTRLRQ' A
#
# COMPACT_ATOMS: atom_id res chain seq x y z
N MET A 1 -1.79 5.56 17.43
CA MET A 1 -2.16 6.23 16.17
C MET A 1 -3.47 5.63 15.70
N GLU A 2 -4.43 6.46 15.33
CA GLU A 2 -5.68 6.01 14.75
C GLU A 2 -5.43 5.49 13.33
N ARG A 3 -6.14 4.43 12.94
CA ARG A 3 -6.04 3.79 11.63
C ARG A 3 -7.38 3.89 10.95
N SER A 4 -7.40 4.42 9.74
CA SER A 4 -8.63 4.65 8.98
C SER A 4 -8.45 4.26 7.53
N ILE A 5 -9.53 3.73 6.95
CA ILE A 5 -9.63 3.49 5.51
C ILE A 5 -10.59 4.53 4.96
N LEU A 6 -10.09 5.37 4.07
CA LEU A 6 -10.87 6.38 3.37
C LEU A 6 -11.24 5.83 1.99
N ILE A 7 -12.52 5.91 1.64
CA ILE A 7 -13.01 5.52 0.32
C ILE A 7 -13.50 6.81 -0.33
N HIS A 8 -12.78 7.25 -1.35
CA HIS A 8 -13.14 8.42 -2.15
C HIS A 8 -13.94 7.95 -3.36
N PHE A 9 -15.10 8.55 -3.56
CA PHE A 9 -15.95 8.30 -4.71
C PHE A 9 -16.18 9.60 -5.47
N ASP A 10 -15.77 9.63 -6.73
CA ASP A 10 -16.08 10.72 -7.63
C ASP A 10 -17.40 10.42 -8.36
N ASN A 11 -18.44 11.20 -8.04
CA ASN A 11 -19.76 11.03 -8.64
C ASN A 11 -19.81 11.47 -10.12
N ALA A 12 -18.87 12.28 -10.59
CA ALA A 12 -18.84 12.76 -11.97
C ALA A 12 -18.19 11.74 -12.92
N THR A 13 -17.15 11.05 -12.46
CA THR A 13 -16.40 10.06 -13.27
C THR A 13 -16.76 8.62 -12.93
N GLY A 14 -17.33 8.37 -11.76
CA GLY A 14 -17.55 7.04 -11.20
C GLY A 14 -16.28 6.41 -10.63
N GLU A 15 -15.18 7.17 -10.52
CA GLU A 15 -13.90 6.67 -10.01
C GLU A 15 -13.96 6.42 -8.50
N VAL A 16 -13.45 5.26 -8.08
CA VAL A 16 -13.38 4.84 -6.68
C VAL A 16 -11.90 4.69 -6.30
N ARG A 17 -11.47 5.38 -5.24
CA ARG A 17 -10.11 5.29 -4.71
C ARG A 17 -10.13 4.90 -3.24
N VAL A 18 -9.28 3.95 -2.86
CA VAL A 18 -9.14 3.48 -1.47
C VAL A 18 -7.81 3.99 -0.92
N GLU A 19 -7.84 4.64 0.23
CA GLU A 19 -6.67 5.21 0.90
C GLU A 19 -6.57 4.69 2.34
N ALA A 20 -5.38 4.22 2.72
CA ALA A 20 -5.08 3.80 4.08
C ALA A 20 -4.30 4.90 4.81
N GLU A 21 -4.93 5.51 5.83
CA GLU A 21 -4.33 6.54 6.66
C GLU A 21 -3.93 5.97 8.04
N GLY A 22 -2.73 6.34 8.50
CA GLY A 22 -2.18 5.84 9.77
C GLY A 22 -1.66 4.39 9.71
N PHE A 23 -1.52 3.82 8.52
CA PHE A 23 -0.91 2.50 8.29
C PHE A 23 0.59 2.65 7.99
N GLU A 24 1.41 1.80 8.61
CA GLU A 24 2.86 1.81 8.44
C GLU A 24 3.33 0.64 7.56
N GLY A 25 4.25 0.90 6.64
CA GLY A 25 4.89 -0.12 5.80
C GLY A 25 3.90 -0.86 4.90
N LEU A 26 4.06 -2.18 4.77
CA LEU A 26 3.21 -3.03 3.92
C LEU A 26 1.84 -3.34 4.55
N SER A 27 1.57 -2.87 5.78
CA SER A 27 0.28 -3.11 6.44
C SER A 27 -0.89 -2.41 5.76
N CYS A 28 -0.62 -1.36 4.97
CA CYS A 28 -1.63 -0.69 4.16
C CYS A 28 -2.21 -1.61 3.07
N LEU A 29 -1.38 -2.46 2.44
CA LEU A 29 -1.81 -3.35 1.36
C LEU A 29 -2.85 -4.35 1.85
N SER A 30 -2.56 -5.04 2.95
CA SER A 30 -3.50 -6.01 3.51
C SER A 30 -4.77 -5.36 4.05
N ALA A 31 -4.70 -4.08 4.43
CA ALA A 31 -5.84 -3.35 4.95
C ALA A 31 -6.75 -2.81 3.84
N THR A 32 -6.22 -2.36 2.70
CA THR A 32 -7.02 -1.89 1.56
C THR A 32 -7.53 -3.02 0.68
N GLN A 33 -6.83 -4.15 0.63
CA GLN A 33 -7.18 -5.32 -0.20
C GLN A 33 -8.66 -5.77 -0.14
N PRO A 34 -9.30 -5.98 1.04
CA PRO A 34 -10.70 -6.40 1.07
C PRO A 34 -11.67 -5.35 0.52
N PHE A 35 -11.31 -4.06 0.61
CA PHE A 35 -12.14 -2.97 0.08
C PHE A 35 -11.95 -2.82 -1.43
N GLU A 36 -10.70 -2.90 -1.90
CA GLU A 36 -10.38 -2.89 -3.34
C GLU A 36 -11.08 -4.04 -4.07
N GLU A 37 -11.07 -5.24 -3.50
CA GLU A 37 -11.75 -6.42 -4.07
C GLU A 37 -13.27 -6.24 -4.12
N ALA A 38 -13.88 -5.77 -3.02
CA ALA A 38 -15.33 -5.54 -2.97
C ALA A 38 -15.79 -4.43 -3.92
N LEU A 39 -14.95 -3.42 -4.16
CA LEU A 39 -15.24 -2.28 -5.04
C LEU A 39 -14.80 -2.53 -6.49
N GLY A 40 -14.14 -3.65 -6.79
CA GLY A 40 -13.64 -3.99 -8.12
C GLY A 40 -12.51 -3.07 -8.59
N VAL A 41 -11.77 -2.45 -7.67
CA VAL A 41 -10.63 -1.59 -7.99
C VAL A 41 -9.46 -2.46 -8.43
N VAL A 42 -9.02 -2.32 -9.68
CA VAL A 42 -7.93 -3.12 -10.26
C VAL A 42 -6.58 -2.63 -9.73
N GLU A 43 -5.68 -3.55 -9.35
CA GLU A 43 -4.35 -3.28 -8.76
C GLU A 43 -3.41 -2.38 -9.60
N GLY A 44 -3.81 -1.96 -10.80
CA GLY A 44 -2.97 -1.24 -11.77
C GLY A 44 -2.61 0.20 -11.40
N ASP A 45 -3.43 0.89 -10.59
CA ASP A 45 -3.27 2.32 -10.27
C ASP A 45 -2.96 2.58 -8.78
N ARG A 46 -2.13 1.71 -8.17
CA ARG A 46 -1.68 1.93 -6.79
C ARG A 46 -0.66 3.07 -6.72
N THR A 47 -1.03 4.16 -6.06
CA THR A 47 -0.11 5.26 -5.73
C THR A 47 0.31 5.15 -4.26
N PHE A 48 1.60 4.95 -4.01
CA PHE A 48 2.15 4.90 -2.65
C PHE A 48 2.67 6.27 -2.23
N LYS A 49 2.38 6.68 -0.99
CA LYS A 49 3.01 7.86 -0.37
C LYS A 49 4.52 7.60 -0.17
N ASP A 50 5.34 8.66 -0.21
CA ASP A 50 6.82 8.59 -0.11
C ASP A 50 7.31 7.78 1.12
N GLU A 51 6.55 7.82 2.21
CA GLU A 51 6.82 7.11 3.46
C GLU A 51 6.80 5.58 3.29
N ALA A 52 5.90 5.08 2.44
CA ALA A 52 5.82 3.66 2.08
C ALA A 52 6.90 3.29 1.06
N GLN A 53 7.20 4.16 0.10
CA GLN A 53 8.29 3.92 -0.89
C GLN A 53 9.65 3.78 -0.20
N THR A 54 9.93 4.60 0.81
CA THR A 54 11.22 4.57 1.54
C THR A 54 11.46 3.24 2.28
N GLN A 55 10.39 2.57 2.73
CA GLN A 55 10.49 1.25 3.37
C GLN A 55 10.69 0.11 2.37
N GLN A 56 10.11 0.20 1.17
CA GLN A 56 10.35 -0.79 0.11
C GLN A 56 11.83 -0.85 -0.29
N LEU A 57 12.51 0.30 -0.38
CA LEU A 57 13.94 0.34 -0.71
C LEU A 57 14.86 -0.34 0.33
N ARG A 58 14.45 -0.47 1.59
CA ARG A 58 15.30 -1.06 2.65
C ARG A 58 15.30 -2.58 2.68
N THR A 59 14.38 -3.25 1.97
CA THR A 59 14.21 -4.71 2.05
C THR A 59 15.11 -5.49 1.06
N THR A 60 16.01 -4.81 0.33
CA THR A 60 16.85 -5.46 -0.71
C THR A 60 18.27 -5.82 -0.28
N ASN A 61 18.63 -5.70 1.02
CA ASN A 61 19.98 -6.02 1.47
C ASN A 61 20.04 -7.17 2.49
N SER A 62 19.64 -8.36 2.07
CA SER A 62 19.87 -9.59 2.81
C SER A 62 20.39 -10.68 1.86
N ASN A 63 21.69 -10.62 1.55
CA ASN A 63 22.56 -11.79 1.35
C ASN A 63 23.93 -11.38 0.74
N GLN A 64 24.82 -10.81 1.55
CA GLN A 64 26.25 -10.82 1.24
C GLN A 64 27.07 -11.13 2.48
N THR A 65 27.08 -12.39 2.91
CA THR A 65 28.23 -12.93 3.65
C THR A 65 28.30 -14.46 3.50
N ARG A 66 28.81 -14.95 2.36
CA ARG A 66 29.51 -16.25 2.36
C ARG A 66 30.96 -15.97 2.73
N LEU A 67 31.21 -15.94 4.04
CA LEU A 67 32.54 -15.96 4.61
C LEU A 67 33.15 -17.34 4.30
N ARG A 68 34.31 -17.33 3.64
CA ARG A 68 35.12 -18.50 3.31
C ARG A 68 35.45 -19.30 4.58
N GLN A 69 35.27 -20.61 4.52
CA GLN A 69 35.95 -21.61 5.35
C GLN A 69 36.55 -22.65 4.39
#